data_AF-A0A7C8RG16-F1
#
_entry.id   AF-A0A7C8RG16-F1
#
_cell.length_a   1.000
_cell.length_b   1.000
_cell.length_c   1.000
_cell.angle_alpha   90.00
_cell.angle_beta   90.00
_cell.angle_gamma   90.00
#
_symmetry.space_group_name_H-M   'P 1'
#
loop_
_entity.id
_entity.type
_entity.pdbx_description
1 polymer ?
#
loop_
_entity_poly.entity_id
_entity_poly.type
_entity_poly.pdbx_seq_one_letter_code
_entity_poly.pdbx_strand_id
1 'polypeptide(L)'
;MQSLQTTETLALQTLSSLSNRLSRIEHALVGTPLLNPQNISTPLSLHAAKINHRDHSIRARLSALEAALTRLANHSKPVHDLLSLHASYPEIFIDILPSTQSPPSGGLTIEEKASIVLSAAPQVQGVTSQLVSLRDIAVPDVDVSIKLIELQPRVDKLAVMQEVQGREMAELRRRSLKVLERWYEVGVEGVNECFAEWDERVGKCDRVVRRRAVELEINGAGTGTENDTERS
;
A
#
# COMPACT_ATOMS: atom_id res chain seq x y z
N MET A 1 -30.86 -19.27 -54.09
CA MET A 1 -29.72 -18.31 -54.10
C MET A 1 -29.43 -17.68 -52.73
N GLN A 2 -30.41 -17.52 -51.83
CA GLN A 2 -30.18 -16.95 -50.48
C GLN A 2 -29.38 -17.87 -49.53
N SER A 3 -29.50 -19.20 -49.66
CA SER A 3 -28.77 -20.15 -48.81
C SER A 3 -27.27 -20.21 -49.04
N LEU A 4 -26.77 -19.87 -50.24
CA LEU A 4 -25.33 -19.82 -50.48
C LEU A 4 -24.70 -18.58 -49.81
N GLN A 5 -25.40 -17.46 -49.81
CA GLN A 5 -24.94 -16.22 -49.18
C GLN A 5 -24.87 -16.34 -47.65
N THR A 6 -25.78 -17.11 -47.03
CA THR A 6 -25.68 -17.39 -45.58
C THR A 6 -24.47 -18.25 -45.24
N THR A 7 -24.14 -19.25 -46.05
CA THR A 7 -22.94 -20.08 -45.80
C THR A 7 -21.65 -19.29 -45.97
N GLU A 8 -21.57 -18.39 -46.96
CA GLU A 8 -20.38 -17.56 -47.18
C GLU A 8 -20.20 -16.52 -46.07
N THR A 9 -21.28 -15.87 -45.63
CA THR A 9 -21.23 -14.91 -44.51
C THR A 9 -20.87 -15.60 -43.19
N LEU A 10 -21.41 -16.79 -42.92
CA LEU A 10 -21.02 -17.60 -41.77
C LEU A 10 -19.55 -18.01 -41.84
N ALA A 11 -19.04 -18.43 -43.00
CA ALA A 11 -17.64 -18.79 -43.17
C ALA A 11 -16.69 -17.60 -42.93
N LEU A 12 -17.07 -16.40 -43.36
CA LEU A 12 -16.28 -15.19 -43.09
C LEU A 12 -16.30 -14.80 -41.61
N GLN A 13 -17.43 -14.99 -40.93
CA GLN A 13 -17.55 -14.73 -39.48
C GLN A 13 -16.73 -15.72 -38.66
N THR A 14 -16.79 -17.01 -38.96
CA THR A 14 -15.97 -18.03 -38.27
C THR A 14 -14.49 -17.77 -38.50
N LEU A 15 -14.10 -17.42 -39.71
CA LEU A 15 -12.71 -17.11 -40.03
C LEU A 15 -12.21 -15.84 -39.32
N SER A 16 -13.05 -14.80 -39.21
CA SER A 16 -12.75 -13.60 -38.40
C SER A 16 -12.57 -13.94 -36.91
N SER A 17 -13.44 -14.80 -36.37
CA SER A 17 -13.33 -15.29 -35.00
C SER A 17 -12.03 -16.08 -34.76
N LEU A 18 -11.67 -16.98 -35.69
CA LEU A 18 -10.42 -17.73 -35.63
C LEU A 18 -9.19 -16.81 -35.68
N SER A 19 -9.20 -15.80 -36.56
CA SER A 19 -8.16 -14.79 -36.64
C SER A 19 -8.01 -14.02 -35.32
N ASN A 20 -9.12 -13.56 -34.73
CA ASN A 20 -9.10 -12.86 -33.45
C ASN A 20 -8.56 -13.75 -32.31
N ARG A 21 -8.99 -15.01 -32.27
CA ARG A 21 -8.51 -15.98 -31.27
C ARG A 21 -7.01 -16.24 -31.41
N LEU A 22 -6.50 -16.39 -32.63
CA LEU A 22 -5.06 -16.55 -32.88
C LEU A 22 -4.28 -15.32 -32.38
N SER A 23 -4.75 -14.11 -32.71
CA SER A 23 -4.14 -12.86 -32.23
C SER A 23 -4.12 -12.74 -30.70
N ARG A 24 -5.16 -13.25 -30.01
CA ARG A 24 -5.19 -13.29 -28.54
C ARG A 24 -4.18 -14.28 -27.96
N ILE A 25 -4.05 -15.46 -28.56
CA ILE A 25 -3.05 -16.45 -28.13
C ILE A 25 -1.64 -15.91 -28.34
N GLU A 26 -1.39 -15.27 -29.49
CA GLU A 26 -0.13 -14.58 -29.76
C GLU A 26 0.13 -13.50 -28.71
N HIS A 27 -0.86 -12.66 -28.40
CA HIS A 27 -0.73 -11.62 -27.38
C HIS A 27 -0.43 -12.18 -25.98
N ALA A 28 -1.12 -13.24 -25.58
CA ALA A 28 -0.93 -13.89 -24.28
C ALA A 28 0.46 -14.55 -24.16
N LEU A 29 1.00 -15.03 -25.28
CA LEU A 29 2.24 -15.80 -25.31
C LEU A 29 3.49 -14.93 -25.52
N VAL A 30 3.38 -13.87 -26.32
CA VAL A 30 4.47 -12.96 -26.65
C VAL A 30 4.49 -11.75 -25.73
N GLY A 31 3.34 -11.35 -25.18
CA GLY A 31 3.18 -10.08 -24.47
C GLY A 31 3.21 -8.90 -25.44
N THR A 32 2.12 -8.14 -25.51
CA THR A 32 1.98 -6.82 -26.19
C THR A 32 2.95 -6.49 -27.35
N PRO A 33 2.51 -6.60 -28.63
CA PRO A 33 3.06 -5.77 -29.71
C PRO A 33 2.06 -4.72 -30.20
N LEU A 34 1.00 -4.41 -29.45
CA LEU A 34 0.01 -3.42 -29.85
C LEU A 34 0.11 -2.17 -28.99
N LEU A 35 1.21 -1.42 -29.14
CA LEU A 35 1.27 0.06 -29.04
C LEU A 35 2.70 0.65 -29.09
N ASN A 36 3.76 -0.12 -29.40
CA ASN A 36 5.08 0.48 -29.54
C ASN A 36 5.46 0.66 -31.02
N PRO A 37 5.44 1.89 -31.58
CA PRO A 37 5.85 2.16 -32.96
C PRO A 37 7.36 1.91 -33.21
N GLN A 38 8.12 1.51 -32.19
CA GLN A 38 9.56 1.23 -32.25
C GLN A 38 9.90 -0.27 -32.39
N ASN A 39 8.95 -1.20 -32.20
CA ASN A 39 9.21 -2.64 -32.31
C ASN A 39 8.56 -3.24 -33.56
N ILE A 40 8.93 -2.69 -34.72
CA ILE A 40 8.58 -3.19 -36.07
C ILE A 40 9.35 -4.50 -36.39
N SER A 41 10.20 -4.96 -35.48
CA SER A 41 11.15 -6.04 -35.75
C SER A 41 10.61 -7.45 -35.50
N THR A 42 9.37 -7.64 -35.02
CA THR A 42 8.78 -8.98 -35.00
C THR A 42 7.97 -9.22 -36.29
N PRO A 43 8.38 -10.17 -37.15
CA PRO A 43 7.70 -10.45 -38.42
C PRO A 43 6.29 -11.06 -38.26
N LEU A 44 5.78 -11.17 -37.03
CA LEU A 44 4.51 -11.80 -36.69
C LEU A 44 3.32 -10.83 -36.77
N SER A 45 3.43 -9.65 -36.14
CA SER A 45 2.35 -8.67 -36.01
C SER A 45 1.92 -8.03 -37.35
N LEU A 46 2.82 -8.01 -38.36
CA LEU A 46 2.55 -7.46 -39.69
C LEU A 46 1.53 -8.30 -40.49
N HIS A 47 1.37 -9.59 -40.15
CA HIS A 47 0.55 -10.52 -40.92
C HIS A 47 -0.90 -10.61 -40.43
N ALA A 48 -1.15 -10.45 -39.13
CA ALA A 48 -2.51 -10.34 -38.58
C ALA A 48 -3.26 -9.12 -39.18
N ALA A 49 -2.55 -8.01 -39.40
CA ALA A 49 -3.08 -6.85 -40.11
C ALA A 49 -3.37 -7.15 -41.60
N LYS A 50 -2.50 -7.93 -42.27
CA LYS A 50 -2.65 -8.29 -43.69
C LYS A 50 -3.81 -9.27 -43.95
N ILE A 51 -4.12 -10.17 -43.02
CA ILE A 51 -5.25 -11.13 -43.10
C ILE A 51 -6.62 -10.41 -43.10
N ASN A 52 -6.68 -9.17 -42.59
CA ASN A 52 -7.89 -8.37 -42.54
C ASN A 52 -8.12 -7.51 -43.80
N HIS A 53 -7.13 -7.39 -44.70
CA HIS A 53 -7.25 -6.55 -45.90
C HIS A 53 -7.81 -7.30 -47.13
N ARG A 54 -9.13 -7.25 -47.20
CA ARG A 54 -10.08 -7.21 -48.33
C ARG A 54 -10.04 -8.09 -49.60
N ASP A 55 -8.98 -8.77 -50.05
CA ASP A 55 -9.00 -9.40 -51.40
C ASP A 55 -8.51 -10.85 -51.50
N HIS A 56 -8.70 -11.67 -50.46
CA HIS A 56 -8.25 -13.06 -50.46
C HIS A 56 -9.41 -14.06 -50.32
N SER A 57 -9.52 -14.97 -51.31
CA SER A 57 -10.42 -16.13 -51.29
C SER A 57 -10.37 -16.86 -49.94
N ILE A 58 -11.49 -17.40 -49.47
CA ILE A 58 -11.62 -18.08 -48.16
C ILE A 58 -10.50 -19.11 -47.95
N ARG A 59 -10.16 -19.86 -49.01
CA ARG A 59 -9.06 -20.84 -49.00
C ARG A 59 -7.69 -20.20 -48.74
N ALA A 60 -7.42 -19.05 -49.35
CA ALA A 60 -6.16 -18.32 -49.15
C ALA A 60 -6.05 -17.75 -47.72
N ARG A 61 -7.17 -17.34 -47.12
CA ARG A 61 -7.21 -16.88 -45.72
C ARG A 61 -7.01 -18.04 -44.74
N LEU A 62 -7.58 -19.21 -45.02
CA LEU A 62 -7.34 -20.42 -44.22
C LEU A 62 -5.87 -20.86 -44.29
N SER A 63 -5.27 -20.93 -45.48
CA SER A 63 -3.85 -21.29 -45.60
C SER A 63 -2.93 -20.26 -44.91
N ALA A 64 -3.30 -18.98 -44.90
CA ALA A 64 -2.56 -17.96 -44.16
C ALA A 64 -2.67 -18.14 -42.64
N LEU A 65 -3.85 -18.49 -42.13
CA LEU A 65 -4.05 -18.81 -40.70
C LEU A 65 -3.28 -20.07 -40.28
N GLU A 66 -3.26 -21.09 -41.13
CA GLU A 66 -2.48 -22.32 -40.90
C GLU A 66 -0.97 -22.03 -40.89
N ALA A 67 -0.47 -21.23 -41.84
CA ALA A 67 0.92 -20.77 -41.85
C ALA A 67 1.27 -19.94 -40.60
N ALA A 68 0.34 -19.12 -40.11
CA ALA A 68 0.54 -18.34 -38.89
C ALA A 68 0.56 -19.24 -37.63
N LEU A 69 -0.30 -20.25 -37.54
CA LEU A 69 -0.35 -21.21 -36.44
C LEU A 69 0.89 -22.10 -36.41
N THR A 70 1.32 -22.63 -37.56
CA THR A 70 2.55 -23.45 -37.67
C THR A 70 3.78 -22.63 -37.28
N ARG A 71 3.84 -21.36 -37.67
CA ARG A 71 4.91 -20.44 -37.25
C ARG A 71 4.87 -20.16 -35.74
N LEU A 72 3.69 -19.98 -35.14
CA LEU A 72 3.53 -19.80 -33.70
C LEU A 72 3.95 -21.07 -32.92
N ALA A 73 3.61 -22.24 -33.43
CA ALA A 73 4.02 -23.52 -32.86
C ALA A 73 5.56 -23.68 -32.87
N ASN A 74 6.23 -23.26 -33.95
CA ASN A 74 7.69 -23.30 -34.02
C ASN A 74 8.37 -22.31 -33.09
N HIS A 75 7.73 -21.17 -32.79
CA HIS A 75 8.28 -20.15 -31.91
C HIS A 75 8.08 -20.48 -30.42
N SER A 76 7.05 -21.27 -30.08
CA SER A 76 6.66 -21.50 -28.70
C SER A 76 6.48 -22.98 -28.37
N LYS A 77 7.39 -23.50 -27.53
CA LYS A 77 7.36 -24.86 -26.98
C LYS A 77 5.98 -25.28 -26.43
N PRO A 78 5.29 -24.48 -25.59
CA PRO A 78 3.98 -24.90 -25.06
C PRO A 78 2.89 -25.04 -26.14
N VAL A 79 2.96 -24.27 -27.24
CA VAL A 79 2.00 -24.43 -28.35
C VAL A 79 2.29 -25.70 -29.14
N HIS A 80 3.58 -26.00 -29.35
CA HIS A 80 4.00 -27.25 -29.96
C HIS A 80 3.59 -28.47 -29.13
N ASP A 81 3.80 -28.41 -27.81
CA ASP A 81 3.43 -29.48 -26.88
C ASP A 81 1.91 -29.70 -26.87
N LEU A 82 1.10 -28.63 -26.85
CA LEU A 82 -0.37 -28.74 -26.94
C LEU A 82 -0.81 -29.35 -28.27
N LEU A 83 -0.24 -28.93 -29.40
CA LEU A 83 -0.58 -29.51 -30.70
C LEU A 83 -0.19 -30.98 -30.80
N SER A 84 0.97 -31.36 -30.23
CA SER A 84 1.40 -32.77 -30.15
C SER A 84 0.49 -33.59 -29.24
N LEU A 85 0.01 -33.01 -28.13
CA LEU A 85 -0.91 -33.63 -27.20
C LEU A 85 -2.31 -33.78 -27.81
N HIS A 86 -2.79 -32.78 -28.55
CA HIS A 86 -4.04 -32.83 -29.31
C HIS A 86 -3.98 -33.90 -30.41
N ALA A 87 -2.85 -34.02 -31.12
CA ALA A 87 -2.67 -35.06 -32.13
C ALA A 87 -2.58 -36.47 -31.51
N SER A 88 -1.95 -36.60 -30.33
CA SER A 88 -1.76 -37.89 -29.66
C SER A 88 -2.99 -38.35 -28.89
N TYR A 89 -3.79 -37.41 -28.37
CA TYR A 89 -4.94 -37.69 -27.52
C TYR A 89 -6.11 -36.73 -27.82
N PRO A 90 -6.81 -36.92 -28.95
CA PRO A 90 -7.98 -36.12 -29.29
C PRO A 90 -9.11 -36.27 -28.24
N GLU A 91 -9.22 -37.44 -27.61
CA GLU A 91 -10.24 -37.76 -26.59
C GLU A 91 -10.15 -36.83 -25.36
N ILE A 92 -8.94 -36.42 -24.97
CA ILE A 92 -8.74 -35.52 -23.82
C ILE A 92 -9.42 -34.17 -24.06
N PHE A 93 -9.45 -33.67 -25.29
CA PHE A 93 -10.02 -32.36 -25.61
C PHE A 93 -11.50 -32.41 -25.99
N ILE A 94 -12.06 -33.60 -26.21
CA ILE A 94 -13.49 -33.80 -26.45
C ILE A 94 -14.23 -33.88 -25.09
N ASP A 95 -13.61 -34.50 -24.08
CA ASP A 95 -14.24 -34.74 -22.77
C ASP A 95 -14.00 -33.65 -21.71
N ILE A 96 -12.95 -32.82 -21.83
CA ILE A 96 -12.75 -31.67 -20.92
C ILE A 96 -13.59 -30.46 -21.34
N LEU A 97 -14.71 -30.68 -22.02
CA LEU A 97 -15.83 -29.76 -21.92
C LEU A 97 -16.77 -30.29 -20.82
N PRO A 98 -16.50 -30.09 -19.50
CA PRO A 98 -17.63 -29.98 -18.61
C PRO A 98 -18.46 -28.87 -19.23
N SER A 99 -19.76 -29.10 -19.38
CA SER A 99 -20.81 -28.19 -19.83
C SER A 99 -20.70 -26.79 -19.16
N THR A 100 -19.65 -26.06 -19.52
CA THR A 100 -19.40 -24.66 -19.24
C THR A 100 -19.71 -23.98 -20.54
N GLN A 101 -21.02 -24.00 -20.79
CA GLN A 101 -21.73 -22.86 -21.30
C GLN A 101 -20.94 -22.03 -22.34
N SER A 102 -21.03 -22.45 -23.60
CA SER A 102 -21.77 -21.54 -24.49
C SER A 102 -22.99 -21.10 -23.69
N PRO A 103 -23.26 -19.80 -23.42
CA PRO A 103 -24.56 -19.44 -22.85
C PRO A 103 -25.60 -20.19 -23.68
N PRO A 104 -26.58 -20.88 -23.06
CA PRO A 104 -27.47 -21.75 -23.81
C PRO A 104 -28.23 -20.88 -24.81
N SER A 105 -27.71 -20.80 -26.04
CA SER A 105 -28.34 -20.06 -27.13
C SER A 105 -29.65 -20.71 -27.54
N GLY A 106 -30.02 -21.86 -26.94
CA GLY A 106 -31.30 -22.55 -27.13
C GLY A 106 -32.14 -22.78 -25.87
N GLY A 107 -31.87 -22.15 -24.71
CA GLY A 107 -32.60 -22.48 -23.47
C GLY A 107 -33.41 -21.36 -22.80
N LEU A 108 -33.12 -20.10 -23.11
CA LEU A 108 -33.80 -18.96 -22.50
C LEU A 108 -34.66 -18.25 -23.55
N THR A 109 -35.95 -18.10 -23.26
CA THR A 109 -36.87 -17.31 -24.05
C THR A 109 -36.38 -15.86 -24.15
N ILE A 110 -36.78 -15.16 -25.21
CA ILE A 110 -36.38 -13.75 -25.42
C ILE A 110 -36.79 -12.86 -24.24
N GLU A 111 -37.90 -13.18 -23.58
CA GLU A 111 -38.39 -12.49 -22.40
C GLU A 111 -37.49 -12.70 -21.17
N GLU A 112 -37.01 -13.92 -20.93
CA GLU A 112 -36.08 -14.20 -19.82
C GLU A 112 -34.73 -13.50 -20.01
N LYS A 113 -34.23 -13.45 -21.26
CA LYS A 113 -33.02 -12.70 -21.60
C LYS A 113 -33.21 -11.20 -21.37
N ALA A 114 -34.36 -10.65 -21.76
CA ALA A 114 -34.68 -9.25 -21.52
C ALA A 114 -34.77 -8.93 -20.02
N SER A 115 -35.35 -9.82 -19.21
CA SER A 115 -35.41 -9.68 -17.74
C SER A 115 -34.03 -9.72 -17.08
N ILE A 116 -33.14 -10.61 -17.53
CA ILE A 116 -31.76 -10.68 -17.04
C ILE A 116 -31.00 -9.41 -17.43
N VAL A 117 -31.11 -8.96 -18.68
CA VAL A 117 -30.45 -7.71 -19.12
C VAL A 117 -30.99 -6.51 -18.36
N LEU A 118 -32.30 -6.43 -18.12
CA LEU A 118 -32.91 -5.33 -17.38
C LEU A 118 -32.47 -5.31 -15.90
N SER A 119 -32.30 -6.48 -15.27
CA SER A 119 -31.79 -6.57 -13.89
C SER A 119 -30.30 -6.26 -13.79
N ALA A 120 -29.50 -6.59 -14.81
CA ALA A 120 -28.07 -6.27 -14.85
C ALA A 120 -27.76 -4.83 -15.31
N ALA A 121 -28.66 -4.18 -16.05
CA ALA A 121 -28.48 -2.83 -16.58
C ALA A 121 -28.04 -1.77 -15.54
N PRO A 122 -28.64 -1.65 -14.35
CA PRO A 122 -28.21 -0.65 -13.36
C PRO A 122 -26.81 -0.93 -12.82
N GLN A 123 -26.40 -2.21 -12.70
CA GLN A 123 -25.04 -2.55 -12.27
C GLN A 123 -24.01 -2.16 -13.33
N VAL A 124 -24.32 -2.40 -14.62
CA VAL A 124 -23.47 -2.00 -15.73
C VAL A 124 -23.35 -0.47 -15.79
N GLN A 125 -24.43 0.27 -15.64
CA GLN A 125 -24.39 1.74 -15.59
C GLN A 125 -23.61 2.27 -14.38
N GLY A 126 -23.75 1.63 -13.22
CA GLY A 126 -22.97 1.95 -12.01
C GLY A 126 -21.47 1.75 -12.23
N VAL A 127 -21.07 0.58 -12.73
CA VAL A 127 -19.66 0.27 -13.02
C VAL A 127 -19.11 1.16 -14.14
N THR A 128 -19.90 1.44 -15.18
CA THR A 128 -19.47 2.35 -16.26
C THR A 128 -19.24 3.75 -15.71
N SER A 129 -20.11 4.24 -14.81
CA SER A 129 -19.92 5.55 -14.16
C SER A 129 -18.67 5.58 -13.28
N GLN A 130 -18.38 4.48 -12.56
CA GLN A 130 -17.14 4.34 -11.79
C GLN A 130 -15.90 4.32 -12.70
N LEU A 131 -15.93 3.59 -13.82
CA LEU A 131 -14.82 3.54 -14.77
C LEU A 131 -14.60 4.87 -15.48
N VAL A 132 -15.67 5.60 -15.81
CA VAL A 132 -15.58 6.96 -16.35
C VAL A 132 -15.00 7.90 -15.29
N SER A 133 -15.46 7.81 -14.05
CA SER A 133 -14.90 8.58 -12.94
C SER A 133 -13.42 8.26 -12.69
N LEU A 134 -12.99 7.01 -12.82
CA LEU A 134 -11.59 6.60 -12.68
C LEU A 134 -10.74 7.06 -13.88
N ARG A 135 -11.32 7.11 -15.08
CA ARG A 135 -10.65 7.67 -16.27
C ARG A 135 -10.37 9.17 -16.10
N ASP A 136 -11.23 9.87 -15.39
CA ASP A 136 -11.10 11.31 -15.13
C ASP A 136 -10.11 11.61 -13.98
N ILE A 137 -9.64 10.58 -13.25
CA ILE A 137 -8.49 10.70 -12.35
C ILE A 137 -7.23 10.68 -13.21
N ALA A 138 -6.63 11.85 -13.40
CA ALA A 138 -5.32 11.95 -14.02
C ALA A 138 -4.33 11.07 -13.24
N VAL A 139 -3.75 10.07 -13.93
CA VAL A 139 -2.60 9.33 -13.40
C VAL A 139 -1.57 10.37 -12.99
N PRO A 140 -1.09 10.38 -11.73
CA PRO A 140 -0.16 11.39 -11.27
C PRO A 140 1.05 11.43 -12.20
N ASP A 141 1.45 12.66 -12.55
CA ASP A 141 2.52 12.92 -13.51
C ASP A 141 3.77 12.09 -13.15
N VAL A 142 4.32 11.43 -14.17
CA VAL A 142 5.46 10.53 -14.03
C VAL A 142 6.66 11.29 -13.46
N ASP A 143 6.79 12.58 -13.77
CA ASP A 143 7.85 13.45 -13.25
C ASP A 143 7.76 13.63 -11.73
N VAL A 144 6.54 13.69 -11.15
CA VAL A 144 6.36 13.77 -9.70
C VAL A 144 6.76 12.45 -9.04
N SER A 145 6.43 11.33 -9.67
CA SER A 145 6.79 10.00 -9.18
C SER A 145 8.31 9.78 -9.24
N ILE A 146 8.97 10.24 -10.31
CA ILE A 146 10.44 10.20 -10.43
C ILE A 146 11.10 11.05 -9.35
N LYS A 147 10.60 12.28 -9.11
CA LYS A 147 11.10 13.15 -8.04
C LYS A 147 10.92 12.53 -6.66
N LEU A 148 9.83 11.78 -6.42
CA LEU A 148 9.62 11.07 -5.17
C LEU A 148 10.68 9.96 -4.97
N ILE A 149 10.99 9.21 -6.03
CA ILE A 149 12.02 8.17 -6.01
C ILE A 149 13.41 8.79 -5.79
N GLU A 150 13.69 9.95 -6.38
CA GLU A 150 14.94 10.69 -6.17
C GLU A 150 15.08 11.21 -4.74
N LEU A 151 13.97 11.54 -4.06
CA LEU A 151 13.96 12.01 -2.67
C LEU A 151 14.17 10.87 -1.65
N GLN A 152 13.85 9.62 -2.00
CA GLN A 152 13.99 8.45 -1.13
C GLN A 152 15.37 8.34 -0.44
N PRO A 153 16.52 8.38 -1.16
CA PRO A 153 17.84 8.27 -0.52
C PRO A 153 18.14 9.43 0.44
N ARG A 154 17.50 10.58 0.25
CA ARG A 154 17.66 11.74 1.12
C ARG A 154 16.87 11.56 2.42
N VAL A 155 15.69 10.96 2.35
CA VAL A 155 14.91 10.55 3.53
C VAL A 155 15.65 9.47 4.31
N ASP A 156 16.20 8.47 3.64
CA ASP A 156 16.93 7.38 4.31
C ASP A 156 18.17 7.92 5.07
N LYS A 157 18.92 8.84 4.48
CA LYS A 157 20.04 9.51 5.15
C LYS A 157 19.60 10.27 6.41
N LEU A 158 18.48 11.00 6.32
CA LEU A 158 17.94 11.74 7.47
C LEU A 158 17.44 10.79 8.56
N ALA A 159 16.82 9.66 8.20
CA ALA A 159 16.38 8.66 9.16
C ALA A 159 17.55 8.08 9.96
N VAL A 160 18.67 7.76 9.29
CA VAL A 160 19.90 7.30 9.97
C VAL A 160 20.47 8.38 10.89
N MET A 161 20.53 9.63 10.43
CA MET A 161 20.98 10.74 11.27
C MET A 161 20.08 10.93 12.50
N GLN A 162 18.76 10.82 12.34
CA GLN A 162 17.80 10.93 13.43
C GLN A 162 17.97 9.79 14.44
N GLU A 163 18.28 8.58 13.99
CA GLU A 163 18.55 7.46 14.89
C GLU A 163 19.81 7.71 15.73
N VAL A 164 20.90 8.19 15.10
CA VAL A 164 22.14 8.54 15.81
C VAL A 164 21.89 9.65 16.82
N GLN A 165 21.22 10.74 16.43
CA GLN A 165 20.85 11.83 17.33
C GLN A 165 19.96 11.35 18.47
N GLY A 166 19.02 10.44 18.20
CA GLY A 166 18.16 9.84 19.22
C GLY A 166 18.96 9.11 20.30
N ARG A 167 19.99 8.35 19.90
CA ARG A 167 20.89 7.65 20.83
C ARG A 167 21.73 8.63 21.65
N GLU A 168 22.29 9.66 21.02
CA GLU A 168 23.07 10.69 21.70
C GLU A 168 22.21 11.48 22.71
N MET A 169 21.00 11.87 22.33
CA MET A 169 20.07 12.56 23.23
C MET A 169 19.67 11.67 24.41
N ALA A 170 19.43 10.38 24.18
CA ALA A 170 19.12 9.44 25.26
C ALA A 170 20.30 9.31 26.23
N GLU A 171 21.53 9.25 25.72
CA GLU A 171 22.72 9.21 26.56
C GLU A 171 22.92 10.51 27.35
N LEU A 172 22.79 11.67 26.69
CA LEU A 172 22.91 12.97 27.35
C LEU A 172 21.86 13.14 28.45
N ARG A 173 20.60 12.72 28.20
CA ARG A 173 19.54 12.72 29.21
C ARG A 173 19.89 11.83 30.40
N ARG A 174 20.44 10.63 30.16
CA ARG A 174 20.88 9.75 31.24
C ARG A 174 21.99 10.39 32.06
N ARG A 175 22.96 11.03 31.41
CA ARG A 175 24.06 11.73 32.09
C ARG A 175 23.56 12.94 32.88
N SER A 176 22.64 13.73 32.32
CA SER A 176 22.07 14.90 32.99
C SER A 176 21.21 14.50 34.19
N LEU A 177 20.42 13.42 34.07
CA LEU A 177 19.64 12.88 35.18
C LEU A 177 20.56 12.45 36.33
N LYS A 178 21.65 11.75 36.04
CA LYS A 178 22.62 11.35 37.07
C LYS A 178 23.27 12.54 37.78
N VAL A 179 23.57 13.61 37.05
CA VAL A 179 24.11 14.85 37.65
C VAL A 179 23.05 15.52 38.51
N LEU A 180 21.80 15.57 38.05
CA LEU A 180 20.68 16.15 38.80
C LEU A 180 20.39 15.36 40.08
N GLU A 181 20.38 14.04 39.99
CA GLU A 181 20.24 13.12 41.13
C GLU A 181 21.34 13.39 42.17
N ARG A 182 22.60 13.44 41.72
CA ARG A 182 23.72 13.74 42.62
C ARG A 182 23.63 15.13 43.25
N TRP A 183 23.18 16.12 42.48
CA TRP A 183 22.98 17.47 42.98
C TRP A 183 21.83 17.54 43.99
N TYR A 184 20.76 16.77 43.79
CA TYR A 184 19.65 16.70 44.73
C TYR A 184 20.08 16.03 46.05
N GLU A 185 20.71 14.86 45.98
CA GLU A 185 21.20 14.13 47.16
C GLU A 185 22.20 14.95 47.99
N VAL A 186 23.23 15.51 47.34
CA VAL A 186 24.30 16.22 48.08
C VAL A 186 23.93 17.66 48.36
N GLY A 187 23.42 18.34 47.34
CA GLY A 187 23.22 19.78 47.37
C GLY A 187 21.93 20.17 48.08
N VAL A 188 20.83 19.45 47.86
CA VAL A 188 19.54 19.79 48.48
C VAL A 188 19.39 19.06 49.80
N GLU A 189 19.45 17.72 49.78
CA GLU A 189 19.21 16.91 50.97
C GLU A 189 20.31 17.09 52.02
N GLY A 190 21.59 17.01 51.63
CA GLY A 190 22.70 17.26 52.54
C GLY A 190 22.68 18.66 53.19
N VAL A 191 22.34 19.71 52.42
CA VAL A 191 22.20 21.06 52.96
C VAL A 191 20.98 21.18 53.88
N ASN A 192 19.86 20.53 53.53
CA ASN A 192 18.67 20.48 54.37
C ASN A 192 18.94 19.80 55.71
N GLU A 193 19.69 18.70 55.74
CA GLU A 193 20.13 18.05 56.98
C GLU A 193 20.98 18.99 57.85
N CYS A 194 21.92 19.73 57.24
CA CYS A 194 22.74 20.69 57.96
C CYS A 194 21.89 21.83 58.55
N PHE A 195 20.94 22.36 57.79
CA PHE A 195 20.01 23.39 58.27
C PHE A 195 19.11 22.86 59.39
N ALA A 196 18.65 21.61 59.30
CA ALA A 196 17.85 20.98 60.35
C ALA A 196 18.64 20.83 61.66
N GLU A 197 19.91 20.42 61.60
CA GLU A 197 20.78 20.36 62.79
C GLU A 197 20.99 21.75 63.40
N TRP A 198 21.23 22.76 62.55
CA TRP A 198 21.39 24.14 62.99
C TRP A 198 20.11 24.67 63.64
N ASP A 199 18.95 24.41 63.06
CA ASP A 199 17.66 24.82 63.64
C ASP A 199 17.41 24.12 64.99
N GLU A 200 17.76 22.85 65.13
CA GLU A 200 17.66 22.15 66.41
C GLU A 200 18.58 22.77 67.48
N ARG A 201 19.82 23.11 67.11
CA ARG A 201 20.79 23.75 68.02
C ARG A 201 20.36 25.16 68.40
N VAL A 202 19.91 25.95 67.45
CA VAL A 202 19.36 27.30 67.69
C VAL A 202 18.12 27.20 68.58
N GLY A 203 17.23 26.24 68.33
CA GLY A 203 16.07 25.97 69.17
C GLY A 203 16.44 25.55 70.60
N LYS A 204 17.51 24.77 70.79
CA LYS A 204 18.06 24.46 72.14
C LYS A 204 18.56 25.73 72.83
N CYS A 205 19.34 26.56 72.14
CA CYS A 205 19.85 27.82 72.68
C CYS A 205 18.71 28.79 73.04
N ASP A 206 17.73 28.95 72.15
CA ASP A 206 16.57 29.81 72.36
C ASP A 206 15.72 29.35 73.56
N ARG A 207 15.50 28.04 73.74
CA ARG A 207 14.85 27.51 74.96
C ARG A 207 15.60 27.87 76.24
N VAL A 208 16.93 27.84 76.22
CA VAL A 208 17.76 28.23 77.39
C VAL A 208 17.65 29.73 77.66
N VAL A 209 17.70 30.55 76.61
CA VAL A 209 17.55 32.02 76.72
C VAL A 209 16.18 32.37 77.27
N ARG A 210 15.10 31.77 76.75
CA ARG A 210 13.73 31.97 77.24
C ARG A 210 13.57 31.56 78.70
N ARG A 211 14.15 30.41 79.10
CA ARG A 211 14.11 29.99 80.51
C ARG A 211 14.80 31.01 81.43
N ARG A 212 15.99 31.48 81.05
CA ARG A 212 16.71 32.51 81.81
C ARG A 212 15.97 33.85 81.85
N ALA A 213 15.34 34.25 80.74
CA ALA A 213 14.53 35.46 80.70
C ALA A 213 13.36 35.38 81.69
N VAL A 214 12.64 34.25 81.72
CA VAL A 214 11.56 34.02 82.69
C VAL A 214 12.09 33.99 84.14
N GLU A 215 13.23 33.33 84.39
CA GLU A 215 13.87 33.34 85.72
C GLU A 215 14.24 34.76 86.18
N LEU A 216 14.74 35.60 85.26
CA LEU A 216 15.05 37.01 85.54
C LEU A 216 13.80 37.86 85.77
N GLU A 217 12.71 37.62 85.03
CA GLU A 217 11.42 38.30 85.25
C GLU A 217 10.81 37.92 86.61
N ILE A 218 10.87 36.64 87.00
CA ILE A 218 10.39 36.17 88.31
C ILE A 218 11.26 36.74 89.44
N ASN A 219 12.59 36.72 89.30
CA ASN A 219 13.50 37.29 90.29
C ASN A 219 13.37 38.83 90.39
N GLY A 220 13.14 39.51 89.26
CA GLY A 220 12.87 40.95 89.21
C GLY A 220 11.53 41.33 89.86
N ALA A 221 10.48 40.54 89.64
CA ALA A 221 9.17 40.73 90.27
C ALA A 221 9.23 40.52 91.81
N GLY A 222 10.06 39.59 92.28
CA GLY A 222 10.30 39.39 93.72
C GLY A 222 10.97 40.58 94.42
N THR A 223 11.81 41.34 93.71
CA THR A 223 12.44 42.57 94.23
C THR A 223 11.57 43.83 94.11
N GLY A 224 10.49 43.77 93.33
CA GLY A 224 9.54 44.88 93.15
C GLY A 224 8.46 44.93 94.24
N THR A 225 7.99 43.77 94.72
CA THR A 225 6.92 43.71 95.73
C THR A 225 7.37 44.04 97.16
N GLU A 226 8.68 44.01 97.42
CA GLU A 226 9.25 44.34 98.74
C GLU A 226 9.50 45.85 98.90
N ASN A 227 9.56 46.63 97.81
CA ASN A 227 9.75 48.09 97.86
C ASN A 227 8.43 48.89 97.90
N ASP A 228 7.30 48.30 97.50
CA ASP A 228 5.98 48.99 97.53
C ASP A 228 5.28 48.90 98.89
N THR A 229 5.80 48.12 99.85
CA THR A 229 5.29 48.08 101.24
C THR A 229 5.98 49.06 102.19
N GLU A 230 7.07 49.72 101.78
CA GLU A 230 7.79 50.73 102.58
C GLU A 230 7.49 52.19 102.18
N ARG A 231 6.57 52.44 101.25
CA ARG A 231 6.09 53.78 100.91
C ARG A 231 4.58 53.92 101.11
N SER A 232 4.14 53.98 102.36
CA SER A 232 2.86 54.57 102.78
C SER A 232 2.97 55.13 104.20
#